data_AF-B0KSI2-F1
#
_entry.id   AF-B0KSI2-F1
#
_cell.length_a   1.000
_cell.length_b   1.000
_cell.length_c   1.000
_cell.angle_alpha   90.00
_cell.angle_beta   90.00
_cell.angle_gamma   90.00
#
_symmetry.space_group_name_H-M   'P 1'
#
loop_
_entity.id
_entity.type
_entity.pdbx_description
1 polymer ?
#
loop_
_entity_poly.entity_id
_entity_poly.type
_entity_poly.pdbx_seq_one_letter_code
_entity_poly.pdbx_strand_id
1 'polypeptide(L)'
;MSFAFNAAIKAYQVSRKLESVLAIEILVGCQALDFHEVGKASSATRALYELVRSRVPVANEDRAFYADIVAVTEQLREGEVLAVIDRVLANL
;
A
#
# COMPACT_ATOMS: atom_id res chain seq x y z
N MET A 1 1.72 -14.46 -36.82
CA MET A 1 1.21 -14.84 -35.48
C MET A 1 1.58 -13.73 -34.50
N SER A 2 0.65 -13.24 -33.68
CA SER A 2 0.84 -12.04 -32.84
C SER A 2 1.40 -12.29 -31.44
N PHE A 3 1.50 -13.55 -30.98
CA PHE A 3 1.94 -13.93 -29.63
C PHE A 3 1.16 -13.27 -28.47
N ALA A 4 -0.02 -12.71 -28.75
CA ALA A 4 -0.80 -11.89 -27.80
C ALA A 4 -1.21 -12.65 -26.52
N PHE A 5 -1.49 -13.95 -26.63
CA PHE A 5 -1.83 -14.79 -25.47
C PHE A 5 -0.74 -14.82 -24.40
N ASN A 6 0.53 -15.01 -24.82
CA ASN A 6 1.66 -15.02 -23.89
C ASN A 6 1.91 -13.64 -23.28
N ALA A 7 1.69 -12.57 -24.04
CA ALA A 7 1.79 -11.21 -23.53
C ALA A 7 0.75 -10.93 -22.43
N ALA A 8 -0.51 -11.34 -22.64
CA ALA A 8 -1.58 -11.19 -21.65
C ALA A 8 -1.28 -11.91 -20.33
N ILE A 9 -0.80 -13.17 -20.40
CA ILE A 9 -0.42 -13.93 -19.20
C ILE A 9 0.70 -13.23 -18.43
N LYS A 10 1.74 -12.77 -19.12
CA LYS A 10 2.85 -12.06 -18.48
C LYS A 10 2.41 -10.76 -17.83
N ALA A 11 1.56 -9.98 -18.51
CA ALA A 11 1.03 -8.73 -17.97
C ALA A 11 0.24 -8.99 -16.67
N TYR A 12 -0.62 -10.02 -16.66
CA TYR A 12 -1.35 -10.40 -15.45
C TYR A 12 -0.43 -10.82 -14.29
N GLN A 13 0.59 -11.64 -14.57
CA GLN A 13 1.57 -12.04 -13.55
C GLN A 13 2.38 -10.86 -13.00
N VAL A 14 2.78 -9.93 -13.86
CA VAL A 14 3.51 -8.72 -13.46
C VAL A 14 2.62 -7.80 -12.64
N SER A 15 1.35 -7.62 -13.01
CA SER A 15 0.39 -6.83 -12.23
C SER A 15 0.27 -7.34 -10.79
N ARG A 16 0.21 -8.68 -10.61
CA ARG A 16 0.16 -9.27 -9.26
C ARG A 16 1.44 -9.04 -8.44
N LYS A 17 2.61 -8.97 -9.08
CA LYS A 17 3.87 -8.65 -8.40
C LYS A 17 3.95 -7.17 -8.04
N LEU A 18 3.40 -6.31 -8.91
CA LEU A 18 3.35 -4.87 -8.67
C LEU A 18 2.55 -4.53 -7.40
N GLU A 19 1.45 -5.25 -7.12
CA GLU A 19 0.71 -5.10 -5.85
C GLU A 19 1.62 -5.22 -4.63
N SER A 20 2.52 -6.22 -4.61
CA SER A 20 3.46 -6.41 -3.49
C SER A 20 4.55 -5.32 -3.44
N VAL A 21 5.02 -4.84 -4.59
CA VAL A 21 5.98 -3.72 -4.65
C VAL A 21 5.36 -2.45 -4.06
N LEU A 22 4.12 -2.14 -4.46
CA LEU A 22 3.38 -1.00 -3.94
C LEU A 22 3.08 -1.14 -2.44
N ALA A 23 2.75 -2.35 -1.98
CA ALA A 23 2.55 -2.61 -0.56
C ALA A 23 3.81 -2.33 0.27
N ILE A 24 4.98 -2.75 -0.23
CA ILE A 24 6.27 -2.45 0.41
C ILE A 24 6.53 -0.94 0.43
N GLU A 25 6.29 -0.25 -0.68
CA GLU A 25 6.48 1.21 -0.77
C GLU A 25 5.59 1.95 0.25
N ILE A 26 4.31 1.59 0.32
CA ILE A 26 3.36 2.16 1.29
C ILE A 26 3.81 1.87 2.73
N LEU A 27 4.21 0.63 3.02
CA LEU A 27 4.67 0.23 4.35
C LEU A 27 5.91 1.01 4.79
N VAL A 28 6.90 1.13 3.90
CA VAL A 28 8.13 1.91 4.16
C VAL A 28 7.81 3.39 4.28
N GLY A 29 6.91 3.93 3.47
CA GLY A 29 6.44 5.31 3.59
C GLY A 29 5.77 5.60 4.93
N CYS A 30 4.91 4.68 5.41
CA CYS A 30 4.29 4.79 6.73
C CYS A 30 5.33 4.71 7.85
N GLN A 31 6.31 3.82 7.72
CA GLN A 31 7.40 3.71 8.70
C GLN A 31 8.28 4.97 8.72
N ALA A 32 8.55 5.57 7.55
CA ALA A 32 9.26 6.85 7.49
C ALA A 32 8.47 7.96 8.21
N LEU A 33 7.14 7.98 8.08
CA LEU A 33 6.29 8.92 8.79
C LEU A 33 6.34 8.74 10.32
N ASP A 34 6.51 7.52 10.83
CA ASP A 34 6.70 7.28 12.28
C ASP A 34 7.99 7.89 12.82
N PHE A 35 9.04 7.93 12.01
CA PHE A 35 10.31 8.58 12.35
C PHE A 35 10.26 10.10 12.18
N HIS A 36 9.19 10.62 11.58
CA HIS A 36 8.95 12.03 11.35
C HIS A 36 7.65 12.48 12.06
N GLU A 37 7.08 13.60 11.64
CA GLU A 37 5.87 14.15 12.24
C GLU A 37 4.66 13.88 11.34
N VAL A 38 3.93 12.80 11.65
CA VAL A 38 2.69 12.40 10.93
C VAL A 38 1.69 13.57 10.81
N GLY A 39 1.63 14.44 11.81
CA GLY A 39 0.74 15.61 11.83
C GLY A 39 0.99 16.64 10.72
N LYS A 40 2.16 16.63 10.08
CA LYS A 40 2.50 17.50 8.94
C LYS A 40 2.16 16.89 7.58
N ALA A 41 1.78 15.60 7.54
CA ALA A 41 1.38 14.96 6.29
C ALA A 41 0.07 15.57 5.76
N SER A 42 -0.12 15.51 4.43
CA SER A 42 -1.40 15.89 3.82
C SER A 42 -2.55 15.05 4.39
N SER A 43 -3.78 15.55 4.29
CA SER A 43 -4.97 14.83 4.77
C SER A 43 -5.08 13.42 4.15
N ALA A 44 -4.82 13.29 2.85
CA ALA A 44 -4.87 11.99 2.15
C ALA A 44 -3.77 11.04 2.63
N THR A 45 -2.53 11.54 2.77
CA THR A 45 -1.40 10.75 3.28
C THR A 45 -1.66 10.28 4.71
N ARG A 46 -2.19 11.15 5.58
CA ARG A 46 -2.53 10.79 6.96
C ARG A 46 -3.62 9.72 7.01
N ALA A 47 -4.66 9.83 6.19
CA ALA A 47 -5.72 8.82 6.15
C ALA A 47 -5.21 7.46 5.64
N LEU A 48 -4.31 7.45 4.65
CA LEU A 48 -3.65 6.23 4.20
C LEU A 48 -2.77 5.63 5.32
N TYR A 49 -2.00 6.47 6.02
CA TYR A 49 -1.19 6.05 7.16
C TYR A 49 -2.07 5.40 8.25
N GLU A 50 -3.19 6.03 8.62
CA GLU A 50 -4.14 5.48 9.60
C GLU A 50 -4.73 4.14 9.15
N LEU A 51 -5.08 4.02 7.86
CA LEU A 51 -5.56 2.77 7.27
C LEU A 51 -4.52 1.65 7.41
N VAL A 52 -3.25 1.91 7.06
CA VAL A 52 -2.18 0.90 7.18
C VAL A 52 -1.95 0.52 8.64
N ARG A 53 -1.89 1.52 9.54
CA ARG A 53 -1.67 1.30 10.98
C ARG A 53 -2.83 0.59 11.68
N SER A 54 -4.02 0.54 11.06
CA SER A 54 -5.13 -0.28 11.57
C SER A 54 -4.88 -1.80 11.47
N ARG A 55 -4.02 -2.25 10.55
CA ARG A 55 -3.67 -3.68 10.36
C ARG A 55 -2.21 -3.98 10.68
N VAL A 56 -1.31 -3.01 10.54
CA VAL A 56 0.14 -3.20 10.66
C VAL A 56 0.74 -2.28 11.74
N PRO A 57 1.25 -2.83 12.85
CA PRO A 57 1.86 -2.02 13.89
C PRO A 57 3.20 -1.41 13.44
N VAL A 58 3.57 -0.30 14.07
CA VAL A 58 4.89 0.35 13.90
C VAL A 58 6.00 -0.65 14.21
N ALA A 59 7.03 -0.70 13.37
CA ALA A 59 8.20 -1.53 13.61
C ALA A 59 9.20 -0.80 14.51
N ASN A 60 9.20 -1.13 15.81
CA ASN A 60 10.16 -0.58 16.79
C ASN A 60 11.48 -1.38 16.83
N GLU A 61 11.43 -2.63 16.39
CA GLU A 61 12.56 -3.57 16.33
C GLU A 61 12.42 -4.46 15.10
N ASP A 62 13.51 -5.12 14.71
CA ASP A 62 13.51 -6.03 13.57
C ASP A 62 12.57 -7.22 13.81
N ARG A 63 11.73 -7.49 12.82
CA ARG A 63 10.78 -8.59 12.82
C ARG A 63 10.54 -9.13 11.42
N ALA A 64 9.80 -10.23 11.32
CA ALA A 64 9.38 -10.76 10.03
C ALA A 64 8.30 -9.86 9.40
N PHE A 65 8.64 -9.18 8.30
CA PHE A 65 7.73 -8.26 7.60
C PHE A 65 6.79 -8.92 6.59
N TYR A 66 6.92 -10.23 6.36
CA TYR A 66 6.08 -10.93 5.37
C TYR A 66 4.58 -10.76 5.65
N ALA A 67 4.17 -10.91 6.91
CA ALA A 67 2.76 -10.74 7.30
C ALA A 67 2.28 -9.30 7.08
N ASP A 68 3.13 -8.31 7.35
CA ASP A 68 2.79 -6.89 7.14
C ASP A 68 2.61 -6.58 5.65
N ILE A 69 3.53 -7.05 4.81
CA ILE A 69 3.47 -6.85 3.36
C ILE A 69 2.21 -7.50 2.81
N VAL A 70 1.85 -8.70 3.27
CA VAL A 70 0.60 -9.37 2.89
C VAL A 70 -0.62 -8.55 3.30
N ALA A 71 -0.67 -8.07 4.55
CA ALA A 71 -1.79 -7.27 5.04
C ALA A 71 -1.99 -5.98 4.22
N VAL A 72 -0.90 -5.25 3.90
CA VAL A 72 -0.99 -4.03 3.06
C VAL A 72 -1.34 -4.37 1.61
N THR A 73 -0.85 -5.51 1.08
CA THR A 73 -1.22 -6.00 -0.25
C THR A 73 -2.73 -6.30 -0.32
N GLU A 74 -3.31 -6.86 0.75
CA GLU A 74 -4.76 -7.09 0.83
C GLU A 74 -5.54 -5.78 0.84
N GLN A 75 -5.13 -4.78 1.62
CA GLN A 75 -5.76 -3.46 1.62
C GLN A 75 -5.75 -2.79 0.23
N LEU A 76 -4.65 -2.95 -0.52
CA LEU A 76 -4.57 -2.50 -1.92
C LEU A 76 -5.55 -3.27 -2.81
N ARG A 77 -5.54 -4.60 -2.72
CA ARG A 77 -6.37 -5.48 -3.59
C ARG A 77 -7.86 -5.32 -3.32
N GLU A 78 -8.24 -5.09 -2.07
CA GLU A 78 -9.62 -4.82 -1.63
C GLU A 78 -10.09 -3.40 -2.02
N GLY A 79 -9.18 -2.56 -2.52
CA GLY A 79 -9.49 -1.19 -2.95
C GLY A 79 -9.62 -0.19 -1.80
N GLU A 80 -9.27 -0.59 -0.57
CA GLU A 80 -9.39 0.25 0.63
C GLU A 80 -8.54 1.51 0.55
N VAL A 81 -7.33 1.38 -0.03
CA VAL A 81 -6.41 2.50 -0.25
C VAL A 81 -7.02 3.58 -1.15
N LEU A 82 -7.64 3.19 -2.27
CA LEU A 82 -8.30 4.15 -3.15
C LEU A 82 -9.53 4.75 -2.48
N ALA A 83 -10.36 3.91 -1.84
CA ALA A 83 -11.58 4.36 -1.18
C ALA A 83 -11.31 5.38 -0.06
N VAL A 84 -10.22 5.23 0.70
CA VAL A 84 -9.87 6.18 1.77
C VAL A 84 -9.36 7.50 1.19
N ILE A 85 -8.55 7.45 0.13
CA ILE A 85 -8.01 8.65 -0.53
C ILE A 85 -9.14 9.44 -1.20
N ASP A 86 -10.00 8.76 -1.97
CA ASP A 86 -11.11 9.40 -2.68
C ASP A 86 -12.08 10.08 -1.69
N ARG A 87 -12.36 9.43 -0.56
CA ARG A 87 -13.17 10.02 0.51
C ARG A 87 -12.57 11.32 1.04
N VAL A 88 -11.25 11.38 1.22
CA VAL A 88 -10.60 12.60 1.72
C VAL A 88 -10.58 13.69 0.66
N LEU A 89 -10.26 13.35 -0.58
CA LEU A 89 -10.16 14.32 -1.67
C LEU A 89 -11.52 14.89 -2.10
N ALA A 90 -12.60 14.11 -2.01
CA ALA A 90 -13.95 14.59 -2.30
C ALA A 90 -14.46 15.63 -1.28
N ASN A 91 -13.79 15.76 -0.13
CA ASN A 91 -14.14 16.71 0.94
C ASN A 91 -13.22 17.96 0.97
N LEU A 92 -12.35 18.13 -0.03
CA LEU A 92 -11.52 19.33 -0.24
C LEU A 92 -12.19 20.30 -1.21
#